data_AF-A0A329KUP9-F1
#
_entry.id   AF-A0A329KUP9-F1
#
_cell.length_a   1.000
_cell.length_b   1.000
_cell.length_c   1.000
_cell.angle_alpha   90.00
_cell.angle_beta   90.00
_cell.angle_gamma   90.00
#
_symmetry.space_group_name_H-M   'P 1'
#
loop_
_entity.id
_entity.type
_entity.pdbx_description
1 polymer ?
#
loop_
_entity_poly.entity_id
_entity_poly.type
_entity_poly.pdbx_seq_one_letter_code
_entity_poly.pdbx_strand_id
1 'polypeptide(L)'
;MLDSMTYPDNVDVYEHGIVVPDGEQPPAGLAIIATTRLPIYNEFTLTLVDRDGSSLNERAIHALDVPGPHGVADYYEESDVRFFLRESLYHLNSVINYYVRACRIFDEYHGYWEGPQSGNTGDARVLFEVDAYLGAARRVYEAISKVLWKHFSGSPDGKGRWSSMRKTVAAIESGSTHIPEPIAATVASSWNTYGVTLADYRNYVAHTGALSASEVCWMSRFSRRWGASVALLENPEDKKRVPVDPDVHRDALAYSYDVATHLVGLCEDLTAVPAIADYLANPPGYGGRPESVRGQNA
;
A
#
# COMPACT_ATOMS: atom_id res chain seq x y z
N MET A 1 -23.39 28.58 0.94
CA MET A 1 -23.68 27.98 2.25
C MET A 1 -24.30 26.63 1.97
N LEU A 2 -23.50 25.56 2.01
CA LEU A 2 -24.01 24.20 2.00
C LEU A 2 -24.35 23.89 3.46
N ASP A 3 -25.62 23.68 3.76
CA ASP A 3 -26.03 23.17 5.07
C ASP A 3 -25.25 21.90 5.39
N SER A 4 -24.65 21.85 6.57
CA SER A 4 -23.93 20.68 7.06
C SER A 4 -24.94 19.52 7.19
N MET A 5 -24.97 18.67 6.17
CA MET A 5 -25.82 17.48 6.16
C MET A 5 -25.26 16.48 7.17
N THR A 6 -25.80 16.47 8.39
CA THR A 6 -25.52 15.45 9.40
C THR A 6 -26.36 14.20 9.08
N TYR A 7 -25.68 13.09 8.82
CA TYR A 7 -26.32 11.79 8.61
C TYR A 7 -26.72 11.15 9.96
N PRO A 8 -27.75 10.28 9.99
CA PRO A 8 -28.12 9.53 11.19
C PRO A 8 -26.93 8.75 11.78
N ASP A 9 -26.90 8.56 13.09
CA ASP A 9 -25.81 7.89 13.83
C ASP A 9 -25.59 6.40 13.48
N ASN A 10 -26.29 5.88 12.48
CA ASN A 10 -26.34 4.47 12.10
C ASN A 10 -26.18 4.29 10.58
N VAL A 11 -25.50 5.23 9.92
CA VAL A 11 -25.23 5.20 8.48
C VAL A 11 -23.77 5.57 8.23
N ASP A 12 -23.02 4.66 7.59
CA ASP A 12 -21.70 4.96 7.06
C ASP A 12 -21.84 5.65 5.68
N VAL A 13 -21.09 6.74 5.51
CA VAL A 13 -21.11 7.55 4.28
C VAL A 13 -19.76 7.46 3.60
N TYR A 14 -19.73 6.74 2.49
CA TYR A 14 -18.55 6.60 1.67
C TYR A 14 -18.39 7.83 0.78
N GLU A 15 -17.16 8.18 0.41
CA GLU A 15 -16.83 9.43 -0.31
C GLU A 15 -17.61 9.64 -1.63
N HIS A 16 -18.18 8.57 -2.19
CA HIS A 16 -19.01 8.60 -3.40
C HIS A 16 -20.50 8.85 -3.07
N GLY A 17 -20.76 9.26 -1.83
CA GLY A 17 -22.07 9.40 -1.20
C GLY A 17 -22.81 8.07 -1.00
N ILE A 18 -22.17 6.91 -1.22
CA ILE A 18 -22.82 5.61 -1.00
C ILE A 18 -23.26 5.56 0.45
N VAL A 19 -24.57 5.35 0.64
CA VAL A 19 -25.20 5.16 1.93
C VAL A 19 -25.47 3.68 2.02
N VAL A 20 -24.79 3.00 2.93
CA VAL A 20 -25.05 1.59 3.21
C VAL A 20 -25.93 1.53 4.46
N PRO A 21 -27.17 1.00 4.35
CA PRO A 21 -28.01 0.74 5.51
C PRO A 21 -27.36 -0.27 6.46
N ASP A 22 -27.68 -0.18 7.75
CA ASP A 22 -27.24 -1.16 8.76
C ASP A 22 -27.51 -2.61 8.31
N GLY A 23 -26.45 -3.44 8.32
CA GLY A 23 -26.53 -4.86 8.01
C GLY A 23 -26.34 -5.22 6.52
N GLU A 24 -26.29 -4.25 5.62
CA GLU A 24 -25.85 -4.46 4.24
C GLU A 24 -24.33 -4.30 4.13
N GLN A 25 -23.68 -5.09 3.26
CA GLN A 25 -22.25 -4.98 3.05
C GLN A 25 -21.95 -4.07 1.84
N PRO A 26 -21.14 -3.01 2.01
CA PRO A 26 -20.53 -2.33 0.86
C PRO A 26 -19.69 -3.30 0.03
N PRO A 27 -19.47 -3.03 -1.27
CA PRO A 27 -18.48 -3.76 -2.06
C PRO A 27 -17.11 -3.69 -1.39
N ALA A 28 -16.34 -4.78 -1.40
CA ALA A 28 -15.09 -4.91 -0.62
C ALA A 28 -14.13 -3.71 -0.77
N GLY A 29 -13.89 -3.23 -1.99
CA GLY A 29 -13.01 -2.08 -2.24
C GLY A 29 -13.54 -0.75 -1.70
N LEU A 30 -14.87 -0.60 -1.64
CA LEU A 30 -15.53 0.62 -1.18
C LEU A 30 -15.78 0.60 0.32
N ALA A 31 -15.95 -0.60 0.92
CA ALA A 31 -16.08 -0.82 2.36
C ALA A 31 -14.99 -0.13 3.19
N ILE A 32 -13.82 0.02 2.58
CA ILE A 32 -12.60 0.55 3.17
C ILE A 32 -12.48 2.07 3.01
N ILE A 33 -13.18 2.67 2.05
CA ILE A 33 -13.23 4.14 1.86
C ILE A 33 -14.34 4.75 2.73
N ALA A 34 -14.61 4.16 3.90
CA ALA A 34 -15.53 4.71 4.87
C ALA A 34 -14.90 5.98 5.46
N THR A 35 -15.13 7.11 4.80
CA THR A 35 -14.79 8.41 5.36
C THR A 35 -15.75 8.70 6.50
N THR A 36 -15.25 9.28 7.59
CA THR A 36 -15.98 9.61 8.81
C THR A 36 -17.40 10.18 8.56
N ARG A 37 -18.27 10.17 9.58
CA ARG A 37 -19.63 10.77 9.54
C ARG A 37 -19.68 12.28 9.27
N LEU A 38 -18.53 12.92 9.03
CA LEU A 38 -18.39 14.31 8.66
C LEU A 38 -18.09 14.42 7.15
N PRO A 39 -18.61 15.45 6.47
CA PRO A 39 -18.29 15.67 5.06
C PRO A 39 -16.80 15.97 4.87
N ILE A 40 -16.03 15.04 4.31
CA ILE A 40 -14.60 15.21 3.97
C ILE A 40 -14.42 15.76 2.54
N TYR A 41 -15.33 16.63 2.09
CA TYR A 41 -15.14 17.27 0.78
C TYR A 41 -14.14 18.42 0.87
N ASN A 42 -12.91 18.12 0.47
CA ASN A 42 -12.01 19.05 -0.20
C ASN A 42 -11.77 18.45 -1.59
N GLU A 43 -12.08 19.20 -2.63
CA GLU A 43 -12.27 18.75 -4.01
C GLU A 43 -11.09 18.01 -4.68
N PHE A 44 -9.93 17.78 -4.06
CA PHE A 44 -8.79 17.22 -4.80
C PHE A 44 -7.85 16.24 -4.08
N THR A 45 -8.14 15.75 -2.87
CA THR A 45 -7.26 14.75 -2.24
C THR A 45 -8.00 13.91 -1.23
N LEU A 46 -8.22 12.64 -1.58
CA LEU A 46 -8.78 11.63 -0.69
C LEU A 46 -7.80 11.37 0.46
N THR A 47 -8.26 11.61 1.68
CA THR A 47 -7.52 11.31 2.90
C THR A 47 -8.30 10.22 3.62
N LEU A 48 -7.84 8.97 3.54
CA LEU A 48 -8.42 7.88 4.34
C LEU A 48 -8.07 8.13 5.80
N VAL A 49 -9.08 8.30 6.64
CA VAL A 49 -8.95 8.61 8.05
C VAL A 49 -9.36 7.38 8.87
N ASP A 50 -8.45 6.87 9.69
CA ASP A 50 -8.67 5.85 10.70
C ASP A 50 -9.75 6.29 11.71
N ARG A 51 -10.28 5.32 12.47
CA ARG A 51 -11.35 5.55 13.46
C ARG A 51 -10.97 6.59 14.54
N ASP A 52 -9.68 6.77 14.80
CA ASP A 52 -9.15 7.73 15.75
C ASP A 52 -8.95 9.15 15.17
N GLY A 53 -9.27 9.36 13.88
CA GLY A 53 -9.16 10.65 13.22
C GLY A 53 -7.79 10.90 12.56
N SER A 54 -6.84 9.96 12.65
CA SER A 54 -5.56 10.05 11.94
C SER A 54 -5.68 9.49 10.52
N SER A 55 -4.98 10.05 9.55
CA SER A 55 -4.96 9.46 8.20
C SER A 55 -3.80 8.51 7.99
N LEU A 56 -3.98 7.51 7.11
CA LEU A 56 -2.90 6.58 6.75
C LEU A 56 -1.67 7.34 6.18
N ASN A 57 -1.91 8.43 5.45
CA ASN A 57 -0.87 9.31 4.95
C ASN A 57 -0.17 10.09 6.08
N GLU A 58 -0.92 10.62 7.05
CA GLU A 58 -0.35 11.29 8.23
C GLU A 58 0.48 10.32 9.08
N ARG A 59 -0.06 9.13 9.36
CA ARG A 59 0.65 8.06 10.06
C ARG A 59 1.94 7.69 9.35
N ALA A 60 1.93 7.50 8.04
CA ALA A 60 3.14 7.22 7.28
C ALA A 60 4.15 8.37 7.24
N ILE A 61 3.68 9.62 7.25
CA ILE A 61 4.53 10.81 7.38
C ILE A 61 5.19 10.82 8.76
N HIS A 62 4.44 10.55 9.83
CA HIS A 62 4.94 10.55 11.21
C HIS A 62 5.84 9.36 11.54
N ALA A 63 5.48 8.16 11.07
CA ALA A 63 6.21 6.91 11.32
C ALA A 63 7.65 6.97 10.83
N LEU A 64 7.95 7.86 9.89
CA LEU A 64 9.27 7.98 9.28
C LEU A 64 9.73 9.44 9.17
N ASP A 65 9.22 10.30 10.04
CA ASP A 65 9.71 11.68 10.14
C ASP A 65 11.12 11.67 10.73
N VAL A 66 12.06 12.30 10.03
CA VAL A 66 13.47 12.35 10.44
C VAL A 66 13.90 13.82 10.45
N PRO A 67 14.52 14.29 11.55
CA PRO A 67 15.05 15.64 11.62
C PRO A 67 16.31 15.78 10.74
N GLY A 68 16.13 16.10 9.46
CA GLY A 68 17.24 16.50 8.58
C GLY A 68 17.03 16.18 7.09
N PRO A 69 17.67 16.93 6.18
CA PRO A 69 17.67 16.61 4.76
C PRO A 69 18.52 15.37 4.47
N HIS A 70 17.93 14.33 3.85
CA HIS A 70 18.70 13.23 3.25
C HIS A 70 19.12 13.61 1.83
N GLY A 71 20.36 13.28 1.45
CA GLY A 71 20.82 13.52 0.08
C GLY A 71 20.10 12.60 -0.91
N VAL A 72 19.84 13.06 -2.14
CA VAL A 72 19.27 12.24 -3.23
C VAL A 72 20.06 10.95 -3.46
N ALA A 73 21.38 10.98 -3.26
CA ALA A 73 22.24 9.80 -3.35
C ALA A 73 21.91 8.76 -2.25
N ASP A 74 21.60 9.20 -1.03
CA ASP A 74 21.21 8.33 0.08
C ASP A 74 19.87 7.63 -0.23
N TYR A 75 18.93 8.32 -0.88
CA TYR A 75 17.68 7.69 -1.33
C TYR A 75 17.89 6.49 -2.28
N TYR A 76 18.81 6.63 -3.25
CA TYR A 76 19.08 5.58 -4.24
C TYR A 76 20.05 4.50 -3.73
N GLU A 77 21.09 4.88 -2.99
CA GLU A 77 22.08 3.94 -2.45
C GLU A 77 21.59 3.20 -1.21
N GLU A 78 20.66 3.77 -0.42
CA GLU A 78 20.18 3.15 0.82
C GLU A 78 18.89 2.33 0.66
N SER A 79 18.18 2.46 -0.47
CA SER A 79 16.81 1.93 -0.62
C SER A 79 15.93 2.45 0.52
N ASP A 80 15.68 3.75 0.52
CA ASP A 80 14.96 4.39 1.61
C ASP A 80 13.53 3.85 1.75
N VAL A 81 13.25 3.23 2.90
CA VAL A 81 11.93 2.69 3.27
C VAL A 81 10.86 3.79 3.12
N ARG A 82 11.18 5.05 3.43
CA ARG A 82 10.27 6.20 3.30
C ARG A 82 9.84 6.44 1.88
N PHE A 83 10.80 6.42 0.97
CA PHE A 83 10.52 6.70 -0.42
C PHE A 83 9.55 5.65 -0.97
N PHE A 84 9.83 4.38 -0.72
CA PHE A 84 8.97 3.30 -1.20
C PHE A 84 7.62 3.26 -0.48
N LEU A 85 7.57 3.60 0.82
CA LEU A 85 6.29 3.69 1.53
C LEU A 85 5.44 4.83 0.97
N ARG A 86 6.03 6.02 0.75
CA ARG A 86 5.35 7.16 0.13
C ARG A 86 4.93 6.87 -1.32
N GLU A 87 5.79 6.23 -2.11
CA GLU A 87 5.48 5.77 -3.47
C GLU A 87 4.27 4.81 -3.44
N SER A 88 4.24 3.85 -2.50
CA SER A 88 3.12 2.92 -2.37
C SER A 88 1.82 3.63 -2.01
N LEU A 89 1.85 4.59 -1.08
CA LEU A 89 0.66 5.36 -0.70
C LEU A 89 0.18 6.29 -1.81
N TYR A 90 1.11 6.88 -2.57
CA TYR A 90 0.77 7.65 -3.78
C TYR A 90 -0.03 6.81 -4.78
N HIS A 91 0.42 5.58 -5.06
CA HIS A 91 -0.29 4.68 -5.96
C HIS A 91 -1.63 4.22 -5.37
N LEU A 92 -1.70 3.94 -4.06
CA LEU A 92 -2.97 3.63 -3.40
C LEU A 92 -3.98 4.77 -3.57
N ASN A 93 -3.59 6.01 -3.27
CA ASN A 93 -4.45 7.18 -3.46
C ASN A 93 -4.88 7.33 -4.93
N SER A 94 -3.98 7.02 -5.87
CA SER A 94 -4.30 7.03 -7.31
C SER A 94 -5.32 5.94 -7.68
N VAL A 95 -5.18 4.72 -7.17
CA VAL A 95 -6.17 3.63 -7.35
C VAL A 95 -7.54 4.07 -6.85
N ILE A 96 -7.60 4.67 -5.65
CA ILE A 96 -8.87 5.13 -5.10
C ILE A 96 -9.49 6.21 -5.98
N ASN A 97 -8.70 7.19 -6.44
CA ASN A 97 -9.17 8.21 -7.36
C ASN A 97 -9.74 7.62 -8.67
N TYR A 98 -9.13 6.56 -9.19
CA TYR A 98 -9.68 5.86 -10.36
C TYR A 98 -11.01 5.17 -10.06
N TYR A 99 -11.15 4.50 -8.90
CA TYR A 99 -12.42 3.92 -8.46
C TYR A 99 -13.51 4.99 -8.31
N VAL A 100 -13.22 6.09 -7.61
CA VAL A 100 -14.14 7.23 -7.42
C VAL A 100 -14.58 7.78 -8.77
N ARG A 101 -13.63 8.02 -9.67
CA ARG A 101 -13.89 8.57 -11.00
C ARG A 101 -14.75 7.63 -11.83
N ALA A 102 -14.50 6.33 -11.79
CA ALA A 102 -15.30 5.33 -12.49
C ALA A 102 -16.76 5.37 -12.02
N CYS A 103 -16.98 5.41 -10.70
CA CYS A 103 -18.33 5.56 -10.12
C CYS A 103 -19.02 6.84 -10.60
N ARG A 104 -18.34 7.99 -10.53
CA ARG A 104 -18.90 9.30 -10.98
C ARG A 104 -19.33 9.26 -12.44
N ILE A 105 -18.48 8.75 -13.32
CA ILE A 105 -18.78 8.62 -14.75
C ILE A 105 -20.02 7.72 -14.95
N PHE A 106 -20.07 6.57 -14.28
CA PHE A 106 -21.21 5.66 -14.40
C PHE A 106 -22.51 6.27 -13.83
N ASP A 107 -22.44 7.01 -12.73
CA ASP A 107 -23.60 7.75 -12.21
C ASP A 107 -24.08 8.82 -13.21
N GLU A 108 -23.18 9.55 -13.88
CA GLU A 108 -23.53 10.55 -14.88
C GLU A 108 -24.24 9.94 -16.11
N TYR A 109 -23.71 8.83 -16.65
CA TYR A 109 -24.23 8.22 -17.88
C TYR A 109 -25.35 7.20 -17.65
N HIS A 110 -25.47 6.63 -16.46
CA HIS A 110 -26.38 5.51 -16.17
C HIS A 110 -27.17 5.68 -14.87
N GLY A 111 -27.04 6.81 -14.17
CA GLY A 111 -27.70 7.06 -12.89
C GLY A 111 -29.23 7.03 -12.97
N TYR A 112 -29.81 7.31 -14.13
CA TYR A 112 -31.25 7.28 -14.37
C TYR A 112 -31.84 5.87 -14.55
N TRP A 113 -30.99 4.84 -14.66
CA TRP A 113 -31.46 3.45 -14.76
C TRP A 113 -31.93 2.91 -13.40
N GLU A 114 -32.89 1.97 -13.40
CA GLU A 114 -33.38 1.31 -12.18
C GLU A 114 -33.06 -0.20 -12.20
N GLY A 115 -32.83 -0.79 -11.03
CA GLY A 115 -32.58 -2.23 -10.86
C GLY A 115 -31.09 -2.64 -10.81
N PRO A 116 -30.80 -3.94 -10.62
CA PRO A 116 -29.44 -4.48 -10.62
C PRO A 116 -28.81 -4.32 -12.00
N GLN A 117 -27.61 -3.74 -12.04
CA GLN A 117 -26.86 -3.53 -13.28
C GLN A 117 -25.39 -3.80 -13.05
N SER A 118 -24.75 -4.33 -14.09
CA SER A 118 -23.30 -4.49 -14.15
C SER A 118 -22.75 -3.95 -15.46
N GLY A 119 -21.52 -3.46 -15.42
CA GLY A 119 -20.80 -2.96 -16.58
C GLY A 119 -19.30 -2.94 -16.30
N ASN A 120 -18.51 -2.47 -17.25
CA ASN A 120 -17.08 -2.21 -17.04
C ASN A 120 -16.67 -0.90 -17.69
N THR A 121 -15.63 -0.26 -17.16
CA THR A 121 -15.16 1.04 -17.68
C THR A 121 -14.42 0.93 -19.01
N GLY A 122 -13.97 -0.27 -19.39
CA GLY A 122 -13.01 -0.47 -20.49
C GLY A 122 -11.65 0.22 -20.26
N ASP A 123 -11.40 0.73 -19.05
CA ASP A 123 -10.21 1.52 -18.71
C ASP A 123 -9.22 0.70 -17.90
N ALA A 124 -8.10 0.36 -18.52
CA ALA A 124 -7.03 -0.43 -17.90
C ALA A 124 -6.12 0.40 -16.97
N ARG A 125 -6.25 1.73 -16.91
CA ARG A 125 -5.32 2.58 -16.13
C ARG A 125 -5.29 2.26 -14.65
N VAL A 126 -6.43 1.90 -14.07
CA VAL A 126 -6.50 1.48 -12.67
C VAL A 126 -5.64 0.24 -12.40
N LEU A 127 -5.51 -0.67 -13.35
CA LEU A 127 -4.66 -1.86 -13.22
C LEU A 127 -3.18 -1.52 -13.25
N PHE A 128 -2.79 -0.55 -14.07
CA PHE A 128 -1.41 -0.05 -14.08
C PHE A 128 -1.07 0.60 -12.74
N GLU A 129 -2.00 1.36 -12.14
CA GLU A 129 -1.79 1.90 -10.79
C GLU A 129 -1.73 0.80 -9.73
N VAL A 130 -2.57 -0.24 -9.81
CA VAL A 130 -2.47 -1.37 -8.88
C VAL A 130 -1.15 -2.11 -9.07
N ASP A 131 -0.68 -2.36 -10.29
CA ASP A 131 0.66 -2.97 -10.49
C ASP A 131 1.78 -2.09 -9.95
N ALA A 132 1.70 -0.77 -10.17
CA ALA A 132 2.65 0.19 -9.63
C ALA A 132 2.63 0.17 -8.09
N TYR A 133 1.45 0.12 -7.47
CA TYR A 133 1.28 -0.06 -6.03
C TYR A 133 1.98 -1.34 -5.56
N LEU A 134 1.68 -2.51 -6.17
CA LEU A 134 2.26 -3.79 -5.77
C LEU A 134 3.79 -3.79 -5.90
N GLY A 135 4.31 -3.15 -6.96
CA GLY A 135 5.73 -2.94 -7.17
C GLY A 135 6.38 -2.04 -6.11
N ALA A 136 5.73 -0.95 -5.72
CA ALA A 136 6.22 -0.04 -4.68
C ALA A 136 6.15 -0.69 -3.28
N ALA A 137 5.01 -1.30 -2.93
CA ALA A 137 4.80 -2.02 -1.67
C ALA A 137 5.81 -3.16 -1.48
N ARG A 138 6.11 -3.93 -2.55
CA ARG A 138 7.17 -4.96 -2.48
C ARG A 138 8.54 -4.35 -2.21
N ARG A 139 8.84 -3.18 -2.79
CA ARG A 139 10.11 -2.49 -2.58
C ARG A 139 10.28 -1.98 -1.15
N VAL A 140 9.19 -1.72 -0.41
CA VAL A 140 9.23 -1.47 1.04
C VAL A 140 9.85 -2.66 1.79
N TYR A 141 9.40 -3.88 1.51
CA TYR A 141 10.00 -5.09 2.11
C TYR A 141 11.48 -5.25 1.76
N GLU A 142 11.87 -5.04 0.50
CA GLU A 142 13.29 -5.15 0.10
C GLU A 142 14.15 -4.04 0.73
N ALA A 143 13.58 -2.85 0.94
CA ALA A 143 14.23 -1.78 1.69
C ALA A 143 14.44 -2.15 3.17
N ILE A 144 13.41 -2.70 3.83
CA ILE A 144 13.52 -3.20 5.20
C ILE A 144 14.58 -4.31 5.29
N SER A 145 14.58 -5.27 4.35
CA SER A 145 15.55 -6.37 4.37
C SER A 145 17.00 -5.87 4.25
N LYS A 146 17.22 -4.82 3.47
CA LYS A 146 18.51 -4.16 3.33
C LYS A 146 18.93 -3.42 4.60
N VAL A 147 18.02 -2.70 5.26
CA VAL A 147 18.28 -2.05 6.57
C VAL A 147 18.71 -3.11 7.58
N LEU A 148 17.93 -4.19 7.72
CA LEU A 148 18.26 -5.28 8.64
C LEU A 148 19.62 -5.92 8.31
N TRP A 149 19.90 -6.13 7.02
CA TRP A 149 21.20 -6.65 6.59
C TRP A 149 22.36 -5.72 6.96
N LYS A 150 22.23 -4.40 6.74
CA LYS A 150 23.27 -3.43 7.10
C LYS A 150 23.62 -3.49 8.59
N HIS A 151 22.62 -3.66 9.46
CA HIS A 151 22.80 -3.63 10.91
C HIS A 151 23.16 -4.98 11.54
N PHE A 152 22.70 -6.08 10.96
CA PHE A 152 22.73 -7.39 11.61
C PHE A 152 23.39 -8.49 10.78
N SER A 153 23.92 -8.22 9.58
CA SER A 153 24.56 -9.26 8.75
C SER A 153 25.93 -9.73 9.27
N GLY A 154 26.49 -9.10 10.30
CA GLY A 154 27.81 -9.44 10.84
C GLY A 154 28.98 -9.14 9.89
N SER A 155 28.73 -8.53 8.72
CA SER A 155 29.78 -8.11 7.79
C SER A 155 30.45 -6.82 8.31
N PRO A 156 31.76 -6.82 8.61
CA PRO A 156 32.45 -5.71 9.28
C PRO A 156 32.32 -4.36 8.56
N ASP A 157 32.04 -4.40 7.26
CA ASP A 157 31.94 -3.22 6.39
C ASP A 157 30.59 -3.12 5.66
N GLY A 158 29.62 -4.00 5.97
CA GLY A 158 28.43 -4.16 5.11
C GLY A 158 28.81 -4.46 3.66
N LYS A 159 29.91 -5.19 3.45
CA LYS A 159 30.39 -5.60 2.12
C LYS A 159 29.69 -6.90 1.73
N GLY A 160 29.10 -6.90 0.53
CA GLY A 160 28.34 -8.02 -0.01
C GLY A 160 27.04 -7.56 -0.66
N ARG A 161 26.36 -8.46 -1.37
CA ARG A 161 25.01 -8.20 -1.88
C ARG A 161 24.02 -8.47 -0.74
N TRP A 162 23.19 -7.49 -0.41
CA TRP A 162 22.11 -7.70 0.56
C TRP A 162 21.18 -8.84 0.10
N SER A 163 20.58 -9.53 1.06
CA SER A 163 19.63 -10.62 0.82
C SER A 163 18.22 -10.09 0.60
N SER A 164 17.49 -10.67 -0.37
CA SER A 164 16.08 -10.34 -0.55
C SER A 164 15.28 -10.64 0.71
N MET A 165 14.13 -9.98 0.88
CA MET A 165 13.30 -10.20 2.07
C MET A 165 13.00 -11.69 2.30
N ARG A 166 12.67 -12.45 1.25
CA ARG A 166 12.49 -13.91 1.31
C ARG A 166 13.68 -14.65 1.95
N LYS A 167 14.92 -14.27 1.59
CA LYS A 167 16.14 -14.87 2.16
C LYS A 167 16.38 -14.42 3.59
N THR A 168 16.09 -13.15 3.91
CA THR A 168 16.18 -12.61 5.26
C THR A 168 15.22 -13.34 6.20
N VAL A 169 13.98 -13.59 5.78
CA VAL A 169 13.00 -14.37 6.56
C VAL A 169 13.43 -15.82 6.72
N ALA A 170 13.93 -16.47 5.66
CA ALA A 170 14.47 -17.83 5.80
C ALA A 170 15.66 -17.90 6.79
N ALA A 171 16.48 -16.85 6.87
CA ALA A 171 17.56 -16.76 7.86
C ALA A 171 17.03 -16.57 9.29
N ILE A 172 15.96 -15.78 9.46
CA ILE A 172 15.23 -15.64 10.72
C ILE A 172 14.67 -16.99 11.18
N GLU A 173 13.91 -17.66 10.32
CA GLU A 173 13.22 -18.91 10.64
C GLU A 173 14.19 -20.07 10.94
N SER A 174 15.37 -20.06 10.30
CA SER A 174 16.43 -21.05 10.56
C SER A 174 17.29 -20.72 11.78
N GLY A 175 17.10 -19.57 12.44
CA GLY A 175 17.94 -19.11 13.55
C GLY A 175 19.36 -18.75 13.14
N SER A 176 19.61 -18.49 11.85
CA SER A 176 20.93 -18.16 11.30
C SER A 176 21.20 -16.66 11.19
N THR A 177 20.32 -15.83 11.77
CA THR A 177 20.40 -14.37 11.77
C THR A 177 20.92 -13.82 13.09
N HIS A 178 21.46 -12.60 13.08
CA HIS A 178 21.77 -11.83 14.28
C HIS A 178 20.74 -10.71 14.57
N ILE A 179 19.62 -10.71 13.83
CA ILE A 179 18.52 -9.77 14.07
C ILE A 179 17.89 -10.08 15.45
N PRO A 180 17.70 -9.08 16.32
CA PRO A 180 17.05 -9.27 17.61
C PRO A 180 15.65 -9.88 17.48
N GLU A 181 15.31 -10.82 18.37
CA GLU A 181 14.08 -11.61 18.30
C GLU A 181 12.78 -10.78 18.15
N PRO A 182 12.57 -9.66 18.87
CA PRO A 182 11.36 -8.86 18.68
C PRO A 182 11.20 -8.33 17.26
N ILE A 183 12.30 -7.98 16.60
CA ILE A 183 12.31 -7.48 15.22
C ILE A 183 12.13 -8.64 14.24
N ALA A 184 12.87 -9.73 14.48
CA ALA A 184 12.86 -10.92 13.65
C ALA A 184 11.44 -11.53 13.56
N ALA A 185 10.77 -11.68 14.70
CA ALA A 185 9.42 -12.21 14.78
C ALA A 185 8.41 -11.32 14.03
N THR A 186 8.43 -10.00 14.27
CA THR A 186 7.54 -9.04 13.59
C THR A 186 7.73 -9.06 12.07
N VAL A 187 8.98 -9.04 11.60
CA VAL A 187 9.30 -9.05 10.16
C VAL A 187 8.91 -10.38 9.50
N ALA A 188 9.21 -11.51 10.13
CA ALA A 188 8.85 -12.83 9.59
C ALA A 188 7.33 -13.02 9.54
N SER A 189 6.63 -12.66 10.62
CA SER A 189 5.16 -12.69 10.68
C SER A 189 4.55 -11.82 9.57
N SER A 190 5.01 -10.57 9.47
CA SER A 190 4.59 -9.64 8.42
C SER A 190 4.76 -10.21 7.01
N TRP A 191 5.95 -10.74 6.71
CA TRP A 191 6.25 -11.27 5.39
C TRP A 191 5.39 -12.49 5.06
N ASN A 192 5.26 -13.42 6.00
CA ASN A 192 4.48 -14.64 5.80
C ASN A 192 2.99 -14.37 5.65
N THR A 193 2.44 -13.36 6.35
CA THR A 193 1.03 -12.98 6.23
C THR A 193 0.72 -12.16 4.98
N TYR A 194 1.55 -11.17 4.64
CA TYR A 194 1.25 -10.21 3.57
C TYR A 194 2.27 -10.22 2.42
N GLY A 195 3.55 -10.31 2.76
CA GLY A 195 4.67 -10.17 1.81
C GLY A 195 4.77 -11.28 0.76
N VAL A 196 4.46 -12.53 1.12
CA VAL A 196 4.47 -13.67 0.19
C VAL A 196 3.47 -13.45 -0.94
N THR A 197 2.18 -13.27 -0.62
CA THR A 197 1.14 -13.04 -1.63
C THR A 197 1.44 -11.79 -2.47
N LEU A 198 1.94 -10.71 -1.86
CA LEU A 198 2.33 -9.49 -2.57
C LEU A 198 3.43 -9.77 -3.61
N ALA A 199 4.44 -10.54 -3.21
CA ALA A 199 5.51 -10.95 -4.11
C ALA A 199 4.99 -11.83 -5.25
N ASP A 200 4.03 -12.71 -4.97
CA ASP A 200 3.45 -13.61 -5.98
C ASP A 200 2.62 -12.85 -7.01
N TYR A 201 1.79 -11.88 -6.58
CA TYR A 201 1.12 -10.99 -7.53
C TYR A 201 2.12 -10.25 -8.42
N ARG A 202 3.17 -9.66 -7.83
CA ARG A 202 4.15 -8.93 -8.63
C ARG A 202 4.94 -9.83 -9.58
N ASN A 203 5.29 -11.04 -9.14
CA ASN A 203 5.98 -12.02 -9.99
C ASN A 203 5.06 -12.48 -11.14
N TYR A 204 3.77 -12.71 -10.85
CA TYR A 204 2.77 -13.05 -11.86
C TYR A 204 2.69 -11.96 -12.93
N VAL A 205 2.44 -10.70 -12.53
CA VAL A 205 2.32 -9.57 -13.48
C VAL A 205 3.60 -9.41 -14.30
N ALA A 206 4.78 -9.53 -13.67
CA ALA A 206 6.05 -9.44 -14.38
C ALA A 206 6.26 -10.56 -15.43
N HIS A 207 5.54 -11.67 -15.34
CA HIS A 207 5.66 -12.81 -16.25
C HIS A 207 4.52 -12.89 -17.27
N THR A 208 3.34 -12.40 -16.94
CA THR A 208 2.14 -12.50 -17.79
C THR A 208 1.75 -11.16 -18.42
N GLY A 209 2.20 -10.04 -17.86
CA GLY A 209 1.73 -8.70 -18.20
C GLY A 209 0.34 -8.36 -17.66
N ALA A 210 -0.33 -9.31 -17.00
CA ALA A 210 -1.70 -9.18 -16.55
C ALA A 210 -1.78 -9.22 -15.02
N LEU A 211 -2.62 -8.38 -14.43
CA LEU A 211 -2.93 -8.36 -13.00
C LEU A 211 -4.26 -9.07 -12.67
N SER A 212 -5.20 -8.97 -13.61
CA SER A 212 -6.50 -9.64 -13.53
C SER A 212 -6.79 -10.33 -14.85
N ALA A 213 -7.69 -11.31 -14.84
CA ALA A 213 -8.07 -12.03 -16.05
C ALA A 213 -9.00 -11.23 -16.99
N SER A 214 -9.67 -10.20 -16.46
CA SER A 214 -10.59 -9.36 -17.23
C SER A 214 -9.98 -8.03 -17.67
N GLU A 215 -8.83 -7.65 -17.09
CA GLU A 215 -8.12 -6.40 -17.36
C GLU A 215 -9.02 -5.14 -17.38
N VAL A 216 -10.11 -5.15 -16.60
CA VAL A 216 -11.04 -4.02 -16.49
C VAL A 216 -11.51 -3.78 -15.06
N CYS A 217 -11.96 -2.55 -14.82
CA CYS A 217 -12.73 -2.19 -13.64
C CYS A 217 -14.22 -2.50 -13.89
N TRP A 218 -14.77 -3.35 -13.03
CA TRP A 218 -16.17 -3.73 -13.01
C TRP A 218 -16.98 -2.75 -12.18
N MET A 219 -18.17 -2.44 -12.69
CA MET A 219 -19.13 -1.56 -12.06
C MET A 219 -20.37 -2.38 -11.71
N SER A 220 -20.81 -2.30 -10.47
CA SER A 220 -22.04 -2.93 -9.99
C SER A 220 -22.88 -1.91 -9.23
N ARG A 221 -24.20 -2.02 -9.31
CA ARG A 221 -25.11 -1.06 -8.66
C ARG A 221 -25.52 -1.52 -7.26
N PHE A 222 -25.39 -0.63 -6.27
CA PHE A 222 -25.72 -0.85 -4.86
C PHE A 222 -26.57 0.32 -4.33
N SER A 223 -27.76 0.04 -3.82
CA SER A 223 -28.67 1.06 -3.25
C SER A 223 -28.79 2.34 -4.10
N ARG A 224 -29.01 2.14 -5.41
CA ARG A 224 -29.14 3.15 -6.49
C ARG A 224 -27.87 3.87 -6.93
N ARG A 225 -26.69 3.53 -6.40
CA ARG A 225 -25.39 4.12 -6.77
C ARG A 225 -24.46 3.09 -7.38
N TRP A 226 -23.47 3.53 -8.15
CA TRP A 226 -22.46 2.66 -8.72
C TRP A 226 -21.29 2.40 -7.76
N GLY A 227 -20.83 1.16 -7.72
CA GLY A 227 -19.62 0.73 -7.05
C GLY A 227 -18.63 0.09 -8.00
N ALA A 228 -17.36 0.48 -7.89
CA ALA A 228 -16.25 0.00 -8.69
C ALA A 228 -15.53 -1.16 -7.99
N SER A 229 -15.07 -2.13 -8.78
CA SER A 229 -14.21 -3.22 -8.30
C SER A 229 -13.24 -3.68 -9.38
N VAL A 230 -12.04 -4.07 -8.96
CA VAL A 230 -11.07 -4.77 -9.79
C VAL A 230 -10.76 -6.09 -9.10
N ALA A 231 -11.24 -7.19 -9.67
CA ALA A 231 -11.01 -8.51 -9.11
C ALA A 231 -9.54 -8.94 -9.32
N LEU A 232 -8.85 -9.23 -8.23
CA LEU A 232 -7.53 -9.85 -8.28
C LEU A 232 -7.64 -11.37 -8.47
N LEU A 233 -6.54 -12.01 -8.88
CA LEU A 233 -6.45 -13.48 -8.88
C LEU A 233 -6.49 -14.02 -7.45
N GLU A 234 -7.27 -15.07 -7.19
CA GLU A 234 -7.41 -15.67 -5.86
C GLU A 234 -6.08 -16.32 -5.42
N ASN A 235 -5.43 -17.03 -6.35
CA ASN A 235 -4.14 -17.67 -6.15
C ASN A 235 -3.16 -17.25 -7.26
N PRO A 236 -2.37 -16.18 -7.06
CA PRO A 236 -1.40 -15.71 -8.06
C PRO A 236 -0.31 -16.75 -8.39
N GLU A 237 -0.02 -17.68 -7.47
CA GLU A 237 0.92 -18.80 -7.71
C GLU A 237 0.37 -19.82 -8.72
N ASP A 238 -0.91 -20.18 -8.59
CA ASP A 238 -1.57 -21.25 -9.34
C ASP A 238 -2.12 -20.80 -10.70
N LYS A 239 -2.06 -19.49 -11.00
CA LYS A 239 -2.61 -18.86 -12.21
C LYS A 239 -4.11 -19.16 -12.45
N LYS A 240 -4.84 -19.60 -11.42
CA LYS A 240 -6.26 -19.95 -11.53
C LYS A 240 -7.09 -18.68 -11.65
N ARG A 241 -8.06 -18.72 -12.56
CA ARG A 241 -8.96 -17.60 -12.87
C ARG A 241 -9.99 -17.44 -11.76
N VAL A 242 -10.27 -16.19 -11.38
CA VAL A 242 -11.38 -15.85 -10.48
C VAL A 242 -12.64 -15.66 -11.32
N PRO A 243 -13.77 -16.30 -10.95
CA PRO A 243 -15.06 -15.95 -11.52
C PRO A 243 -15.37 -14.48 -11.26
N VAL A 244 -15.89 -13.77 -12.26
CA VAL A 244 -16.32 -12.36 -12.16
C VAL A 244 -17.66 -12.26 -11.43
N ASP A 245 -17.83 -13.03 -10.36
CA ASP A 245 -19.05 -13.06 -9.56
C ASP A 245 -19.12 -11.78 -8.70
N PRO A 246 -20.29 -11.12 -8.56
CA PRO A 246 -20.50 -9.99 -7.64
C PRO A 246 -20.00 -10.21 -6.20
N ASP A 247 -19.86 -11.45 -5.76
CA ASP A 247 -19.26 -11.82 -4.47
C ASP A 247 -17.72 -11.82 -4.52
N VAL A 248 -17.08 -10.80 -5.10
CA VAL A 248 -15.61 -10.72 -5.25
C VAL A 248 -14.92 -10.91 -3.90
N HIS A 249 -14.26 -12.05 -3.70
CA HIS A 249 -13.59 -12.37 -2.43
C HIS A 249 -12.31 -11.54 -2.20
N ARG A 250 -11.72 -10.95 -3.24
CA ARG A 250 -10.52 -10.10 -3.12
C ARG A 250 -10.48 -8.99 -4.17
N ASP A 251 -10.96 -7.83 -3.78
CA ASP A 251 -10.85 -6.60 -4.58
C ASP A 251 -9.44 -5.99 -4.49
N ALA A 252 -8.96 -5.41 -5.59
CA ALA A 252 -7.62 -4.83 -5.67
C ALA A 252 -7.41 -3.63 -4.76
N LEU A 253 -8.38 -2.74 -4.65
CA LEU A 253 -8.31 -1.62 -3.72
C LEU A 253 -8.32 -2.14 -2.28
N ALA A 254 -9.20 -3.09 -1.96
CA ALA A 254 -9.26 -3.66 -0.62
C ALA A 254 -7.93 -4.29 -0.20
N TYR A 255 -7.39 -5.15 -1.07
CA TYR A 255 -6.09 -5.77 -0.83
C TYR A 255 -4.94 -4.76 -0.72
N SER A 256 -4.93 -3.74 -1.58
CA SER A 256 -3.89 -2.70 -1.55
C SER A 256 -3.97 -1.86 -0.28
N TYR A 257 -5.17 -1.57 0.20
CA TYR A 257 -5.34 -0.87 1.47
C TYR A 257 -4.88 -1.70 2.67
N ASP A 258 -5.26 -2.98 2.73
CA ASP A 258 -4.86 -3.87 3.82
C ASP A 258 -3.32 -3.98 3.89
N VAL A 259 -2.67 -4.17 2.73
CA VAL A 259 -1.21 -4.21 2.64
C VAL A 259 -0.60 -2.86 3.03
N ALA A 260 -1.17 -1.73 2.62
CA ALA A 260 -0.64 -0.41 2.95
C ALA A 260 -0.73 -0.12 4.46
N THR A 261 -1.88 -0.38 5.05
CA THR A 261 -2.12 -0.24 6.50
C THR A 261 -1.13 -1.09 7.29
N HIS A 262 -0.95 -2.35 6.86
CA HIS A 262 0.02 -3.25 7.46
C HIS A 262 1.47 -2.75 7.30
N LEU A 263 1.85 -2.27 6.12
CA LEU A 263 3.19 -1.75 5.87
C LEU A 263 3.49 -0.48 6.69
N VAL A 264 2.51 0.40 6.87
CA VAL A 264 2.63 1.56 7.76
C VAL A 264 2.84 1.09 9.20
N GLY A 265 2.00 0.18 9.70
CA GLY A 265 2.15 -0.39 11.05
C GLY A 265 3.50 -1.09 11.26
N LEU A 266 3.96 -1.86 10.28
CA LEU A 266 5.30 -2.48 10.33
C LEU A 266 6.40 -1.43 10.42
N CYS A 267 6.29 -0.31 9.70
CA CYS A 267 7.27 0.77 9.78
C CYS A 267 7.22 1.47 11.14
N GLU A 268 6.03 1.70 11.70
CA GLU A 268 5.84 2.23 13.07
C GLU A 268 6.51 1.30 14.10
N ASP A 269 6.27 -0.01 14.03
CA ASP A 269 6.87 -0.99 14.94
C ASP A 269 8.40 -1.03 14.84
N LEU A 270 8.93 -0.99 13.62
CA LEU A 270 10.37 -1.03 13.38
C LEU A 270 11.06 0.26 13.83
N THR A 271 10.44 1.42 13.62
CA THR A 271 10.99 2.72 14.05
C THR A 271 10.92 2.93 15.55
N ALA A 272 10.02 2.25 16.26
CA ALA A 272 9.98 2.25 17.72
C ALA A 272 11.18 1.50 18.36
N VAL A 273 11.94 0.71 17.59
CA VAL A 273 13.13 0.00 18.07
C VAL A 273 14.28 0.99 18.26
N PRO A 274 14.87 1.14 19.46
CA PRO A 274 15.87 2.17 19.74
C PRO A 274 17.05 2.20 18.77
N ALA A 275 17.63 1.04 18.44
CA ALA A 275 18.78 0.98 17.53
C ALA A 275 18.44 1.42 16.09
N ILE A 276 17.20 1.20 15.65
CA ILE A 276 16.72 1.63 14.32
C ILE A 276 16.34 3.11 14.39
N ALA A 277 15.66 3.56 15.45
CA ALA A 277 15.34 4.95 15.69
C ALA A 277 16.61 5.83 15.68
N ASP A 278 17.65 5.40 16.40
CA ASP A 278 18.94 6.09 16.47
C ASP A 278 19.62 6.16 15.10
N TYR A 279 19.55 5.08 14.30
CA TYR A 279 20.06 5.07 12.93
C TYR A 279 19.27 6.00 12.02
N LEU A 280 17.94 5.99 12.11
CA LEU A 280 17.10 6.87 11.30
C LEU A 280 17.30 8.34 11.67
N ALA A 281 17.49 8.65 12.95
CA ALA A 281 17.79 10.00 13.43
C ALA A 281 19.22 10.47 13.08
N ASN A 282 20.16 9.53 12.96
CA ASN A 282 21.57 9.79 12.63
C ASN A 282 22.01 8.89 11.48
N PRO A 283 21.41 9.03 10.29
CA PRO A 283 21.81 8.23 9.14
C PRO A 283 23.30 8.48 8.91
N PRO A 284 24.11 7.44 8.63
CA PRO A 284 25.54 7.61 8.45
C PRO A 284 25.79 8.56 7.26
N GLY A 285 26.01 9.83 7.59
CA GLY A 285 26.59 10.79 6.68
C GLY A 285 28.03 10.37 6.39
N TYR A 286 28.52 10.78 5.22
CA TYR A 286 29.83 10.57 4.62
C TYR A 286 31.08 10.89 5.50
N GLY A 287 30.97 11.06 6.82
CA GLY A 287 32.04 11.41 7.76
C GLY A 287 33.10 10.32 8.00
N GLY A 288 33.12 9.25 7.20
CA GLY A 288 34.10 8.16 7.29
C GLY A 288 34.69 7.69 5.96
N ARG A 289 34.36 8.31 4.81
CA ARG A 289 35.05 8.00 3.54
C ARG A 289 36.41 8.72 3.56
N PRO A 290 37.55 8.03 3.34
CA PRO A 290 38.80 8.72 3.06
C PRO A 290 38.57 9.68 1.88
N GLU A 291 39.08 10.91 1.96
CA GLU A 291 39.02 11.86 0.85
C GLU A 291 39.40 11.15 -0.45
N SER A 292 38.50 11.16 -1.44
CA SER A 292 38.84 10.62 -2.74
C SER A 292 39.99 11.46 -3.29
N VAL A 293 41.14 10.84 -3.52
CA VAL A 293 42.38 11.41 -4.06
C VAL A 293 42.18 12.17 -5.38
N ARG A 294 41.00 12.09 -6.00
CA ARG A 294 40.62 12.85 -7.20
C ARG A 294 40.39 14.36 -6.98
N GLY A 295 40.34 14.85 -5.74
CA GLY A 295 40.21 16.28 -5.44
C GLY A 295 41.53 17.04 -5.27
N GLN A 296 42.68 16.36 -5.21
CA GLN A 296 43.97 17.00 -4.89
C GLN A 296 44.82 17.36 -6.12
N ASN A 297 44.32 17.12 -7.34
CA ASN A 297 44.99 17.46 -8.60
C ASN A 297 44.06 18.23 -9.56
N ALA A 298 43.30 19.20 -9.03
CA ALA A 298 42.61 20.21 -9.83
C ALA A 298 43.16 21.60 -9.48
#